data_AF-A0A1G5G2H9-F1
#
_entry.id   AF-A0A1G5G2H9-F1
#
_cell.length_a   1.000
_cell.length_b   1.000
_cell.length_c   1.000
_cell.angle_alpha   90.00
_cell.angle_beta   90.00
_cell.angle_gamma   90.00
#
_symmetry.space_group_name_H-M   'P 1'
#
loop_
_entity.id
_entity.type
_entity.pdbx_description
1 polymer ?
#
loop_
_entity_poly.entity_id
_entity_poly.type
_entity_poly.pdbx_seq_one_letter_code
_entity_poly.pdbx_strand_id
1 'polypeptide(L)'
;MAEINLSQYGITGTTEIVHNPSYECLYEEELKPELTGYEKGQDTELGAVNVMTGIYTGRSPKDKYIVMDENSKDTVWWTTEEYPNDNHPMTEETWAKVKEIAKNELCNKRLFVVDAFCGANKDTRMAVRFIVEVAWQAHFIKNMFIQPTDEELADFKPDFVVYNASLAKVEDYKALGLNSETCVAFNITSREQVIINTWYGGEMKKGMFSMMNYYLPLKGMASMHCSANTDMEGKNTAIFFGLSGTGKTTLSTDPKRLLIGDDEHGWDDNGVFNFEGGCYAKVIGLDKDSEPDIYNAIKRDALLENVTVAADGKIDFEDKSVTENTRVSYPINHIDNIVQKVNKVSAGPDAKNVIFLSADAFGVLPPVSILTPEQTQYYFLSGFTAKLAGTERGITEPTPTFSACFGQAFLELHPTKYAQELVKKMQKSGAKAYLVNTGWNGTGKRISIKDTRGIIDAILNGDVNKAETKKIPIFDFEVPTSLPGVDPAILDPRDTYANASEWEEKAKDLAQRFNKNFKKYEGNADGKALVAAGPQL
;
A
#
# COMPACT_ATOMS: atom_id res chain seq x y z
N MET A 1 -11.82 -3.37 32.42
CA MET A 1 -10.88 -3.94 31.44
C MET A 1 -9.90 -4.83 32.19
N ALA A 2 -9.52 -5.98 31.62
CA ALA A 2 -8.45 -6.79 32.20
C ALA A 2 -7.15 -5.99 32.18
N GLU A 3 -6.34 -6.09 33.24
CA GLU A 3 -5.05 -5.41 33.32
C GLU A 3 -4.10 -5.97 32.25
N ILE A 4 -3.55 -5.11 31.39
CA ILE A 4 -2.60 -5.55 30.36
C ILE A 4 -1.31 -5.98 31.02
N ASN A 5 -0.98 -7.27 30.93
CA ASN A 5 0.28 -7.80 31.41
C ASN A 5 1.28 -7.95 30.25
N LEU A 6 2.25 -7.04 30.17
CA LEU A 6 3.31 -7.09 29.14
C LEU A 6 4.45 -8.08 29.47
N SER A 7 4.52 -8.61 30.70
CA SER A 7 5.57 -9.58 31.08
C SER A 7 5.52 -10.88 30.28
N GLN A 8 4.34 -11.24 29.75
CA GLN A 8 4.20 -12.38 28.82
C GLN A 8 5.03 -12.22 27.54
N TYR A 9 5.35 -10.98 27.18
CA TYR A 9 6.21 -10.62 26.04
C TYR A 9 7.67 -10.41 26.44
N GLY A 10 8.00 -10.61 27.72
CA GLY A 10 9.32 -10.33 28.28
C GLY A 10 9.61 -8.84 28.53
N ILE A 11 8.58 -7.98 28.50
CA ILE A 11 8.68 -6.57 28.87
C ILE A 11 8.32 -6.43 30.35
N THR A 12 9.24 -5.93 31.15
CA THR A 12 9.09 -5.82 32.62
C THR A 12 9.45 -4.42 33.12
N GLY A 13 9.01 -4.11 34.34
CA GLY A 13 9.27 -2.81 34.96
C GLY A 13 8.53 -1.62 34.34
N THR A 14 7.57 -1.86 33.45
CA THR A 14 6.74 -0.81 32.84
C THR A 14 6.14 0.09 33.92
N THR A 15 6.43 1.39 33.84
CA THR A 15 6.06 2.37 34.88
C THR A 15 4.59 2.79 34.77
N GLU A 16 4.07 2.83 33.55
CA GLU A 16 2.67 3.12 33.22
C GLU A 16 2.36 2.51 31.85
N ILE A 17 1.14 1.96 31.70
CA ILE A 17 0.60 1.51 30.42
C ILE A 17 -0.56 2.43 30.03
N VAL A 18 -0.38 3.17 28.94
CA VAL A 18 -1.44 3.95 28.30
C VAL A 18 -2.11 3.07 27.24
N HIS A 19 -3.18 2.38 27.63
CA HIS A 19 -3.90 1.45 26.75
C HIS A 19 -4.96 2.17 25.91
N ASN A 20 -4.94 1.94 24.60
CA ASN A 20 -5.86 2.48 23.59
C ASN A 20 -6.18 3.98 23.83
N PRO A 21 -5.16 4.86 23.87
CA PRO A 21 -5.34 6.27 24.19
C PRO A 21 -6.38 6.94 23.29
N SER A 22 -7.10 7.92 23.86
CA SER A 22 -7.99 8.79 23.09
C SER A 22 -7.17 9.75 22.23
N TYR A 23 -7.81 10.31 21.19
CA TYR A 23 -7.18 11.35 20.36
C TYR A 23 -6.81 12.61 21.15
N GLU A 24 -7.59 12.93 22.19
CA GLU A 24 -7.27 14.05 23.07
C GLU A 24 -6.00 13.78 23.88
N CYS A 25 -5.89 12.60 24.48
CA CYS A 25 -4.68 12.18 25.18
C CYS A 25 -3.46 12.20 24.25
N LEU A 26 -3.58 11.66 23.04
CA LEU A 26 -2.47 11.63 22.08
C LEU A 26 -1.97 13.03 21.73
N TYR A 27 -2.85 13.98 21.50
CA TYR A 27 -2.43 15.35 21.19
C TYR A 27 -1.76 16.08 22.34
N GLU A 28 -2.30 15.93 23.55
CA GLU A 28 -1.66 16.47 24.75
C GLU A 28 -0.27 15.86 24.92
N GLU A 29 -0.13 14.55 24.70
CA GLU A 29 1.15 13.84 24.76
C GLU A 29 2.13 14.30 23.68
N GLU A 30 1.68 14.51 22.43
CA GLU A 30 2.50 14.90 21.28
C GLU A 30 3.03 16.34 21.34
N LEU A 31 2.35 17.22 22.08
CA LEU A 31 2.69 18.63 22.23
C LEU A 31 3.38 18.97 23.55
N LYS A 32 3.76 17.96 24.34
CA LYS A 32 4.50 18.13 25.59
C LYS A 32 5.82 18.89 25.35
N PRO A 33 6.10 19.97 26.10
CA PRO A 33 7.28 20.81 25.88
C PRO A 33 8.61 20.11 26.19
N GLU A 34 8.58 19.03 26.98
CA GLU A 34 9.75 18.20 27.31
C GLU A 34 10.18 17.24 26.19
N LEU A 35 9.36 17.02 25.16
CA LEU A 35 9.70 16.13 24.06
C LEU A 35 10.89 16.66 23.25
N THR A 36 11.79 15.75 22.87
CA THR A 36 12.99 16.08 22.10
C THR A 36 13.16 15.14 20.89
N GLY A 37 14.08 15.48 19.99
CA GLY A 37 14.38 14.67 18.82
C GLY A 37 13.15 14.42 17.94
N TYR A 38 12.94 13.16 17.56
CA TYR A 38 11.85 12.72 16.68
C TYR A 38 10.55 12.37 17.41
N GLU A 39 10.51 12.53 18.73
CA GLU A 39 9.28 12.38 19.51
C GLU A 39 8.41 13.64 19.44
N LYS A 40 9.05 14.80 19.22
CA LYS A 40 8.43 16.12 19.27
C LYS A 40 7.44 16.32 18.13
N GLY A 41 6.18 16.60 18.48
CA GLY A 41 5.17 17.14 17.57
C GLY A 41 5.22 18.66 17.45
N GLN A 42 4.68 19.17 16.34
CA GLN A 42 4.46 20.59 16.10
C GLN A 42 3.02 20.80 15.61
N ASP A 43 2.26 21.63 16.30
CA ASP A 43 0.91 21.99 15.86
C ASP A 43 0.95 22.87 14.61
N THR A 44 -0.05 22.74 13.75
CA THR A 44 -0.11 23.42 12.46
C THR A 44 -1.33 24.34 12.36
N GLU A 45 -1.35 25.20 11.34
CA GLU A 45 -2.48 26.10 11.06
C GLU A 45 -3.80 25.36 10.78
N LEU A 46 -3.73 24.06 10.44
CA LEU A 46 -4.89 23.19 10.25
C LEU A 46 -5.31 22.43 11.53
N GLY A 47 -4.57 22.58 12.63
CA GLY A 47 -4.80 21.87 13.90
C GLY A 47 -4.39 20.40 13.90
N ALA A 48 -3.75 19.93 12.82
CA ALA A 48 -3.10 18.63 12.77
C ALA A 48 -1.67 18.74 13.34
N VAL A 49 -1.21 17.68 14.02
CA VAL A 49 0.18 17.63 14.49
C VAL A 49 1.08 17.16 13.35
N ASN A 50 2.24 17.80 13.19
CA ASN A 50 3.32 17.36 12.31
C ASN A 50 4.48 16.78 13.13
N VAL A 51 5.05 15.67 12.65
CA VAL A 51 6.25 15.04 13.21
C VAL A 51 7.33 14.87 12.15
N MET A 52 8.59 14.85 12.60
CA MET A 52 9.75 14.58 11.74
C MET A 52 10.32 13.21 12.06
N THR A 53 10.59 12.39 11.04
CA THR A 53 11.13 11.03 11.20
C THR A 53 12.62 10.93 10.83
N GLY A 54 13.29 12.08 10.77
CA GLY A 54 14.72 12.18 10.52
C GLY A 54 15.11 11.69 9.13
N ILE A 55 16.11 10.82 9.07
CA ILE A 55 16.57 10.22 7.80
C ILE A 55 15.62 9.13 7.26
N TYR A 56 14.67 8.67 8.07
CA TYR A 56 13.75 7.59 7.76
C TYR A 56 12.44 8.17 7.20
N THR A 57 12.53 8.83 6.05
CA THR A 57 11.39 9.46 5.37
C THR A 57 10.64 8.50 4.44
N GLY A 58 10.80 7.19 4.65
CA GLY A 58 10.35 6.13 3.75
C GLY A 58 10.76 4.76 4.27
N ARG A 59 10.32 3.71 3.56
CA ARG A 59 10.61 2.32 3.93
C ARG A 59 12.10 1.97 3.82
N SER A 60 12.51 0.97 4.60
CA SER A 60 13.86 0.40 4.60
C SER A 60 13.86 -1.07 4.11
N PRO A 61 13.57 -1.34 2.81
CA PRO A 61 13.41 -2.71 2.30
C PRO A 61 14.67 -3.58 2.48
N LYS A 62 15.87 -2.99 2.45
CA LYS A 62 17.14 -3.70 2.69
C LYS A 62 17.34 -4.13 4.14
N ASP A 63 16.56 -3.59 5.06
CA ASP A 63 16.58 -3.90 6.49
C ASP A 63 15.36 -4.74 6.91
N LYS A 64 14.56 -5.24 5.94
CA LYS A 64 13.44 -6.15 6.14
C LYS A 64 13.95 -7.60 6.23
N TYR A 65 13.56 -8.31 7.27
CA TYR A 65 13.96 -9.71 7.50
C TYR A 65 12.80 -10.60 7.95
N ILE A 66 12.83 -11.86 7.58
CA ILE A 66 11.84 -12.86 8.01
C ILE A 66 12.59 -14.07 8.55
N VAL A 67 12.16 -14.57 9.71
CA VAL A 67 12.74 -15.77 10.31
C VAL A 67 12.51 -16.97 9.39
N MET A 68 13.59 -17.62 8.99
CA MET A 68 13.57 -18.88 8.25
C MET A 68 13.56 -20.03 9.25
N ASP A 69 12.39 -20.58 9.53
CA ASP A 69 12.16 -21.74 10.39
C ASP A 69 11.39 -22.82 9.63
N GLU A 70 10.97 -23.88 10.32
CA GLU A 70 10.22 -24.98 9.69
C GLU A 70 8.87 -24.58 9.08
N ASN A 71 8.26 -23.49 9.56
CA ASN A 71 6.95 -23.03 9.10
C ASN A 71 7.06 -22.05 7.92
N SER A 72 8.16 -21.30 7.82
CA SER A 72 8.37 -20.31 6.76
C SER A 72 9.24 -20.80 5.59
N LYS A 73 10.17 -21.76 5.82
CA LYS A 73 11.19 -22.16 4.83
C LYS A 73 10.62 -22.57 3.46
N ASP A 74 9.48 -23.27 3.43
CA ASP A 74 8.89 -23.82 2.22
C ASP A 74 7.67 -23.01 1.73
N THR A 75 7.29 -21.95 2.45
CA THR A 75 6.08 -21.16 2.16
C THR A 75 6.39 -19.73 1.75
N VAL A 76 7.40 -19.10 2.35
CA VAL A 76 7.83 -17.74 2.03
C VAL A 76 8.55 -17.71 0.68
N TRP A 77 8.29 -16.68 -0.12
CA TRP A 77 9.02 -16.40 -1.35
C TRP A 77 10.35 -15.73 -1.03
N TRP A 78 11.34 -16.55 -0.67
CA TRP A 78 12.68 -16.11 -0.35
C TRP A 78 13.37 -15.42 -1.53
N THR A 79 14.16 -14.38 -1.20
CA THR A 79 15.00 -13.69 -2.16
C THR A 79 16.09 -14.63 -2.72
N THR A 80 16.40 -14.51 -4.02
CA THR A 80 17.47 -15.26 -4.69
C THR A 80 18.29 -14.33 -5.59
N GLU A 81 19.49 -14.77 -5.99
CA GLU A 81 20.32 -14.00 -6.93
C GLU A 81 19.62 -13.77 -8.28
N GLU A 82 18.84 -14.76 -8.73
CA GLU A 82 18.12 -14.70 -10.00
C GLU A 82 16.89 -13.78 -9.91
N TYR A 83 16.19 -13.79 -8.76
CA TYR A 83 14.93 -13.09 -8.54
C TYR A 83 14.94 -12.34 -7.21
N PRO A 84 15.64 -11.20 -7.13
CA PRO A 84 15.76 -10.43 -5.90
C PRO A 84 14.40 -9.88 -5.46
N ASN A 85 14.10 -10.07 -4.19
CA ASN A 85 12.99 -9.44 -3.46
C ASN A 85 13.45 -9.06 -2.04
N ASP A 86 12.56 -8.46 -1.25
CA ASP A 86 12.89 -7.89 0.07
C ASP A 86 12.73 -8.91 1.23
N ASN A 87 12.44 -10.18 0.94
CA ASN A 87 12.24 -11.24 1.94
C ASN A 87 13.60 -11.86 2.33
N HIS A 88 14.43 -11.09 3.03
CA HIS A 88 15.75 -11.54 3.47
C HIS A 88 15.60 -12.56 4.62
N PRO A 89 16.27 -13.71 4.55
CA PRO A 89 16.20 -14.71 5.61
C PRO A 89 16.95 -14.25 6.86
N MET A 90 16.40 -14.58 8.02
CA MET A 90 17.01 -14.39 9.34
C MET A 90 16.99 -15.71 10.10
N THR A 91 18.06 -16.01 10.84
CA THR A 91 18.12 -17.20 11.71
C THR A 91 17.34 -16.98 13.01
N GLU A 92 16.84 -18.06 13.62
CA GLU A 92 16.17 -17.98 14.93
C GLU A 92 17.07 -17.37 16.02
N GLU A 93 18.38 -17.62 15.97
CA GLU A 93 19.35 -17.01 16.90
C GLU A 93 19.43 -15.49 16.72
N THR A 94 19.48 -15.02 15.47
CA THR A 94 19.52 -13.59 15.17
C THR A 94 18.23 -12.91 15.60
N TRP A 95 17.09 -13.55 15.33
CA TRP A 95 15.78 -13.10 15.81
C TRP A 95 15.73 -12.95 17.33
N ALA A 96 16.22 -13.95 18.08
CA ALA A 96 16.24 -13.91 19.53
C ALA A 96 17.01 -12.68 20.05
N LYS A 97 18.18 -12.38 19.46
CA LYS A 97 18.99 -11.20 19.80
C LYS A 97 18.31 -9.89 19.44
N VAL A 98 17.76 -9.77 18.23
CA VAL A 98 17.01 -8.59 17.76
C VAL A 98 15.79 -8.33 18.64
N LYS A 99 15.02 -9.36 18.97
CA LYS A 99 13.88 -9.26 19.89
C LYS A 99 14.32 -8.86 21.29
N GLU A 100 15.47 -9.34 21.75
CA GLU A 100 16.02 -8.94 23.06
C GLU A 100 16.40 -7.47 23.12
N ILE A 101 16.99 -6.92 22.05
CA ILE A 101 17.24 -5.48 21.94
C ILE A 101 15.93 -4.68 22.08
N ALA A 102 14.88 -5.06 21.33
CA ALA A 102 13.59 -4.37 21.40
C ALA A 102 12.93 -4.49 22.79
N LYS A 103 12.96 -5.67 23.41
CA LYS A 103 12.45 -5.85 24.79
C LYS A 103 13.20 -4.97 25.79
N ASN A 104 14.53 -4.94 25.72
CA ASN A 104 15.37 -4.16 26.62
C ASN A 104 15.09 -2.66 26.49
N GLU A 105 14.90 -2.18 25.25
CA GLU A 105 14.50 -0.79 24.99
C GLU A 105 13.14 -0.46 25.64
N LEU A 106 12.17 -1.37 25.57
CA LEU A 106 10.80 -1.12 26.05
C LEU A 106 10.61 -1.41 27.55
N CYS A 107 11.57 -2.06 28.22
CA CYS A 107 11.52 -2.31 29.67
C CYS A 107 11.74 -1.01 30.47
N ASN A 108 11.18 -0.96 31.68
CA ASN A 108 11.37 0.15 32.64
C ASN A 108 10.92 1.53 32.13
N LYS A 109 10.01 1.56 31.15
CA LYS A 109 9.47 2.80 30.55
C LYS A 109 7.97 2.91 30.72
N ARG A 110 7.46 4.11 30.47
CA ARG A 110 6.04 4.33 30.17
C ARG A 110 5.80 3.90 28.73
N LEU A 111 4.74 3.13 28.50
CA LEU A 111 4.44 2.58 27.18
C LEU A 111 3.02 2.91 26.75
N PHE A 112 2.84 3.12 25.45
CA PHE A 112 1.55 3.11 24.80
C PHE A 112 1.29 1.73 24.22
N VAL A 113 0.12 1.18 24.52
CA VAL A 113 -0.33 -0.10 23.97
C VAL A 113 -1.60 0.14 23.18
N VAL A 114 -1.58 -0.19 21.89
CA VAL A 114 -2.74 -0.03 21.00
C VAL A 114 -3.15 -1.41 20.50
N ASP A 115 -4.32 -1.86 20.95
CA ASP A 115 -5.01 -3.03 20.42
C ASP A 115 -5.92 -2.60 19.28
N ALA A 116 -5.71 -3.16 18.09
CA ALA A 116 -6.46 -2.83 16.88
C ALA A 116 -6.68 -4.05 15.98
N PHE A 117 -7.53 -3.91 14.96
CA PHE A 117 -7.76 -4.94 13.96
C PHE A 117 -7.13 -4.56 12.62
N CYS A 118 -6.53 -5.55 11.95
CA CYS A 118 -6.16 -5.50 10.54
C CYS A 118 -7.13 -6.39 9.75
N GLY A 119 -8.00 -5.79 8.93
CA GLY A 119 -9.12 -6.44 8.26
C GLY A 119 -10.48 -6.03 8.83
N ALA A 120 -11.39 -5.57 7.96
CA ALA A 120 -12.74 -5.14 8.38
C ALA A 120 -13.70 -6.31 8.66
N ASN A 121 -13.46 -7.48 8.06
CA ASN A 121 -14.33 -8.64 8.21
C ASN A 121 -13.95 -9.45 9.47
N LYS A 122 -14.92 -9.69 10.36
CA LYS A 122 -14.66 -10.30 11.69
C LYS A 122 -14.10 -11.72 11.65
N ASP A 123 -14.43 -12.48 10.62
CA ASP A 123 -14.02 -13.88 10.41
C ASP A 123 -12.58 -14.02 9.87
N THR A 124 -12.04 -12.95 9.27
CA THR A 124 -10.75 -12.97 8.59
C THR A 124 -9.74 -11.94 9.10
N ARG A 125 -10.19 -10.98 9.91
CA ARG A 125 -9.34 -9.97 10.54
C ARG A 125 -8.33 -10.58 11.49
N MET A 126 -7.21 -9.90 11.63
CA MET A 126 -6.17 -10.18 12.60
C MET A 126 -6.27 -9.20 13.76
N ALA A 127 -6.32 -9.70 14.99
CA ALA A 127 -6.16 -8.88 16.20
C ALA A 127 -4.67 -8.56 16.41
N VAL A 128 -4.30 -7.29 16.43
CA VAL A 128 -2.91 -6.84 16.51
C VAL A 128 -2.71 -5.99 17.75
N ARG A 129 -1.69 -6.33 18.54
CA ARG A 129 -1.24 -5.51 19.67
C ARG A 129 0.05 -4.80 19.30
N PHE A 130 0.03 -3.48 19.35
CA PHE A 130 1.21 -2.65 19.16
C PHE A 130 1.72 -2.16 20.52
N ILE A 131 3.03 -2.25 20.73
CA ILE A 131 3.71 -1.78 21.93
C ILE A 131 4.77 -0.77 21.50
N VAL A 132 4.57 0.48 21.91
CA VAL A 132 5.41 1.61 21.48
C VAL A 132 5.71 2.52 22.67
N GLU A 133 6.82 3.25 22.62
CA GLU A 133 7.20 4.22 23.67
C GLU A 133 6.92 5.68 23.28
N VAL A 134 6.56 5.95 22.03
CA VAL A 134 6.33 7.31 21.51
C VAL A 134 4.86 7.54 21.18
N ALA A 135 4.30 8.65 21.67
CA ALA A 135 2.87 8.97 21.53
C ALA A 135 2.39 9.04 20.08
N TRP A 136 3.12 9.76 19.22
CA TRP A 136 2.71 9.91 17.82
C TRP A 136 2.70 8.57 17.08
N GLN A 137 3.52 7.60 17.48
CA GLN A 137 3.50 6.26 16.87
C GLN A 137 2.19 5.53 17.23
N ALA A 138 1.73 5.66 18.47
CA ALA A 138 0.42 5.16 18.90
C ALA A 138 -0.73 5.88 18.15
N HIS A 139 -0.61 7.18 17.90
CA HIS A 139 -1.55 7.94 17.07
C HIS A 139 -1.57 7.44 15.63
N PHE A 140 -0.41 7.23 15.00
CA PHE A 140 -0.33 6.64 13.67
C PHE A 140 -1.06 5.29 13.60
N ILE A 141 -0.84 4.41 14.57
CA ILE A 141 -1.54 3.11 14.65
C ILE A 141 -3.05 3.32 14.83
N LYS A 142 -3.45 4.26 15.69
CA LYS A 142 -4.86 4.61 15.93
C LYS A 142 -5.56 5.07 14.65
N ASN A 143 -4.87 5.83 13.81
CA ASN A 143 -5.36 6.25 12.51
C ASN A 143 -5.43 5.10 11.52
N MET A 144 -4.35 4.32 11.40
CA MET A 144 -4.20 3.36 10.31
C MET A 144 -4.95 2.04 10.51
N PHE A 145 -5.20 1.61 11.74
CA PHE A 145 -5.84 0.32 12.02
C PHE A 145 -7.27 0.48 12.54
N ILE A 146 -8.08 -0.56 12.35
CA ILE A 146 -9.50 -0.53 12.72
C ILE A 146 -9.60 -0.58 14.24
N GLN A 147 -10.21 0.45 14.82
CA GLN A 147 -10.37 0.58 16.26
C GLN A 147 -11.42 -0.42 16.77
N PRO A 148 -11.10 -1.26 17.77
CA PRO A 148 -12.08 -2.14 18.40
C PRO A 148 -13.10 -1.32 19.19
N THR A 149 -14.32 -1.84 19.31
CA THR A 149 -15.30 -1.34 20.28
C THR A 149 -14.91 -1.69 21.72
N ASP A 150 -15.50 -1.02 22.72
CA ASP A 150 -15.24 -1.31 24.13
C ASP A 150 -15.58 -2.78 24.48
N GLU A 151 -16.62 -3.34 23.86
CA GLU A 151 -16.97 -4.76 24.01
C GLU A 151 -15.92 -5.69 23.38
N GLU A 152 -15.39 -5.33 22.20
CA GLU A 152 -14.31 -6.11 21.57
C GLU A 152 -12.99 -6.00 22.32
N LEU A 153 -12.72 -4.87 22.99
CA LEU A 153 -11.55 -4.68 23.85
C LEU A 153 -11.60 -5.55 25.10
N ALA A 154 -12.79 -5.77 25.67
CA ALA A 154 -12.96 -6.56 26.88
C ALA A 154 -12.44 -8.01 26.72
N ASP A 155 -12.62 -8.58 25.53
CA ASP A 155 -12.22 -9.96 25.17
C ASP A 155 -11.05 -9.99 24.15
N PHE A 156 -10.30 -8.89 24.01
CA PHE A 156 -9.27 -8.78 22.99
C PHE A 156 -8.10 -9.74 23.25
N LYS A 157 -7.83 -10.62 22.29
CA LYS A 157 -6.67 -11.51 22.28
C LYS A 157 -5.86 -11.24 21.02
N PRO A 158 -4.62 -10.75 21.11
CA PRO A 158 -3.80 -10.51 19.94
C PRO A 158 -3.46 -11.82 19.23
N ASP A 159 -3.71 -11.86 17.93
CA ASP A 159 -3.17 -12.84 17.00
C ASP A 159 -1.72 -12.54 16.64
N PHE A 160 -1.33 -11.27 16.69
CA PHE A 160 -0.02 -10.78 16.29
C PHE A 160 0.44 -9.63 17.19
N VAL A 161 1.74 -9.54 17.48
CA VAL A 161 2.31 -8.49 18.36
C VAL A 161 3.42 -7.73 17.64
N VAL A 162 3.36 -6.40 17.69
CA VAL A 162 4.34 -5.50 17.08
C VAL A 162 5.07 -4.73 18.17
N TYR A 163 6.40 -4.88 18.22
CA TYR A 163 7.29 -4.14 19.09
C TYR A 163 7.92 -3.01 18.28
N ASN A 164 7.60 -1.76 18.61
CA ASN A 164 8.27 -0.61 17.99
C ASN A 164 9.29 -0.01 18.96
N ALA A 165 10.56 -0.30 18.72
CA ALA A 165 11.71 0.19 19.47
C ALA A 165 12.57 1.11 18.57
N SER A 166 11.95 2.14 17.98
CA SER A 166 12.63 3.10 17.08
C SER A 166 13.84 3.80 17.70
N LEU A 167 13.91 3.89 19.04
CA LEU A 167 15.04 4.50 19.75
C LEU A 167 16.25 3.56 19.86
N ALA A 168 16.02 2.25 19.79
CA ALA A 168 17.09 1.25 19.85
C ALA A 168 17.86 1.17 18.52
N LYS A 169 19.06 0.62 18.60
CA LYS A 169 19.94 0.33 17.47
C LYS A 169 20.50 -1.07 17.58
N VAL A 170 20.68 -1.74 16.44
CA VAL A 170 21.46 -2.98 16.39
C VAL A 170 22.93 -2.63 16.20
N GLU A 171 23.62 -2.27 17.28
CA GLU A 171 25.04 -1.82 17.23
C GLU A 171 25.96 -2.84 16.54
N ASP A 172 25.78 -4.13 16.85
CA ASP A 172 26.60 -5.22 16.28
C ASP A 172 25.93 -5.89 15.06
N TYR A 173 25.23 -5.10 14.23
CA TYR A 173 24.47 -5.59 13.08
C TYR A 173 25.28 -6.48 12.13
N LYS A 174 26.58 -6.18 11.95
CA LYS A 174 27.48 -6.96 11.08
C LYS A 174 27.69 -8.37 11.62
N ALA A 175 27.87 -8.55 12.92
CA ALA A 175 28.03 -9.87 13.53
C ALA A 175 26.73 -10.69 13.45
N LEU A 176 25.59 -10.00 13.37
CA LEU A 176 24.27 -10.61 13.18
C LEU A 176 23.88 -10.83 11.71
N GLY A 177 24.77 -10.50 10.76
CA GLY A 177 24.49 -10.66 9.33
C GLY A 177 23.42 -9.72 8.78
N LEU A 178 23.14 -8.62 9.47
CA LEU A 178 22.17 -7.61 9.04
C LEU A 178 22.82 -6.54 8.14
N ASN A 179 22.00 -5.82 7.39
CA ASN A 179 22.41 -4.79 6.44
C ASN A 179 22.87 -3.50 7.15
N SER A 180 22.18 -3.09 8.22
CA SER A 180 22.51 -1.89 8.98
C SER A 180 22.09 -2.00 10.45
N GLU A 181 22.33 -0.94 11.23
CA GLU A 181 21.79 -0.79 12.60
C GLU A 181 20.25 -0.73 12.67
N THR A 182 19.58 -0.64 11.51
CA THR A 182 18.11 -0.70 11.35
C THR A 182 17.67 -2.14 11.10
N CYS A 183 16.55 -2.54 11.70
CA CYS A 183 16.00 -3.87 11.49
C CYS A 183 14.47 -3.83 11.56
N VAL A 184 13.81 -4.39 10.56
CA VAL A 184 12.36 -4.65 10.53
C VAL A 184 12.17 -6.15 10.33
N ALA A 185 11.99 -6.88 11.43
CA ALA A 185 12.02 -8.34 11.45
C ALA A 185 10.65 -8.94 11.73
N PHE A 186 10.33 -10.06 11.07
CA PHE A 186 9.08 -10.79 11.21
C PHE A 186 9.34 -12.25 11.60
N ASN A 187 8.54 -12.77 12.53
CA ASN A 187 8.50 -14.19 12.86
C ASN A 187 7.08 -14.72 12.69
N ILE A 188 6.87 -15.57 11.69
CA ILE A 188 5.57 -16.14 11.32
C ILE A 188 5.08 -17.17 12.35
N THR A 189 6.03 -17.88 12.98
CA THR A 189 5.75 -18.90 14.00
C THR A 189 5.29 -18.26 15.31
N SER A 190 6.04 -17.28 15.81
CA SER A 190 5.66 -16.56 17.03
C SER A 190 4.60 -15.47 16.80
N ARG A 191 4.33 -15.13 15.54
CA ARG A 191 3.42 -14.06 15.09
C ARG A 191 3.79 -12.70 15.66
N GLU A 192 5.03 -12.31 15.38
CA GLU A 192 5.60 -11.07 15.93
C GLU A 192 6.35 -10.27 14.86
N GLN A 193 6.33 -8.95 15.03
CA GLN A 193 7.17 -8.00 14.29
C GLN A 193 7.99 -7.17 15.26
N VAL A 194 9.26 -6.94 14.94
CA VAL A 194 10.17 -6.04 15.66
C VAL A 194 10.65 -4.94 14.73
N ILE A 195 10.53 -3.68 15.16
CA ILE A 195 11.01 -2.49 14.44
C ILE A 195 12.09 -1.82 15.30
N ILE A 196 13.29 -1.63 14.75
CA ILE A 196 14.45 -1.03 15.44
C ILE A 196 15.05 0.08 14.57
N ASN A 197 15.41 1.20 15.21
CA ASN A 197 16.12 2.37 14.67
C ASN A 197 15.40 3.20 13.59
N THR A 198 14.36 2.67 12.95
CA THR A 198 13.56 3.44 11.97
C THR A 198 12.36 4.10 12.62
N TRP A 199 12.15 5.37 12.27
CA TRP A 199 11.02 6.20 12.73
C TRP A 199 9.93 6.34 11.67
N TYR A 200 10.04 5.70 10.51
CA TYR A 200 9.03 5.83 9.47
C TYR A 200 7.73 5.12 9.88
N GLY A 201 6.61 5.85 9.99
CA GLY A 201 5.34 5.28 10.45
C GLY A 201 4.86 4.12 9.57
N GLY A 202 5.17 4.18 8.26
CA GLY A 202 4.78 3.16 7.30
C GLY A 202 5.31 1.75 7.58
N GLU A 203 6.35 1.56 8.41
CA GLU A 203 6.83 0.21 8.78
C GLU A 203 5.84 -0.52 9.71
N MET A 204 5.11 0.20 10.56
CA MET A 204 4.04 -0.36 11.40
C MET A 204 2.84 -0.82 10.56
N LYS A 205 2.56 -0.08 9.48
CA LYS A 205 1.48 -0.39 8.54
C LYS A 205 1.83 -1.55 7.60
N LYS A 206 2.92 -1.39 6.86
CA LYS A 206 3.29 -2.33 5.78
C LYS A 206 3.81 -3.66 6.29
N GLY A 207 4.29 -3.72 7.54
CA GLY A 207 4.57 -4.99 8.20
C GLY A 207 3.32 -5.84 8.34
N MET A 208 2.22 -5.27 8.82
CA MET A 208 0.96 -6.00 8.93
C MET A 208 0.37 -6.34 7.57
N PHE A 209 0.48 -5.45 6.58
CA PHE A 209 0.07 -5.77 5.20
C PHE A 209 0.83 -6.98 4.64
N SER A 210 2.14 -7.05 4.90
CA SER A 210 2.97 -8.19 4.51
C SER A 210 2.46 -9.49 5.16
N MET A 211 2.10 -9.46 6.45
CA MET A 211 1.53 -10.62 7.13
C MET A 211 0.15 -10.99 6.59
N MET A 212 -0.68 -10.03 6.20
CA MET A 212 -1.94 -10.29 5.50
C MET A 212 -1.69 -10.94 4.12
N ASN A 213 -0.69 -10.46 3.38
CA ASN A 213 -0.24 -11.06 2.12
C ASN A 213 0.30 -12.49 2.29
N TYR A 214 0.76 -12.88 3.49
CA TYR A 214 1.13 -14.26 3.78
C TYR A 214 -0.11 -15.12 4.12
N TYR A 215 -0.91 -14.71 5.12
CA TYR A 215 -1.95 -15.59 5.66
C TYR A 215 -3.22 -15.69 4.81
N LEU A 216 -3.67 -14.61 4.15
CA LEU A 216 -4.93 -14.64 3.38
C LEU A 216 -4.87 -15.55 2.15
N PRO A 217 -3.85 -15.46 1.28
CA PRO A 217 -3.81 -16.33 0.10
C PRO A 217 -3.66 -17.81 0.45
N LEU A 218 -2.99 -18.14 1.56
CA LEU A 218 -2.94 -19.53 2.06
C LEU A 218 -4.32 -20.06 2.48
N LYS A 219 -5.27 -19.17 2.80
CA LYS A 219 -6.67 -19.50 3.08
C LYS A 219 -7.61 -19.32 1.88
N GLY A 220 -7.09 -19.08 0.67
CA GLY A 220 -7.89 -18.93 -0.55
C GLY A 220 -8.59 -17.58 -0.70
N MET A 221 -8.03 -16.53 -0.10
CA MET A 221 -8.52 -15.15 -0.20
C MET A 221 -7.49 -14.29 -0.92
N ALA A 222 -7.94 -13.33 -1.74
CA ALA A 222 -7.02 -12.38 -2.34
C ALA A 222 -6.57 -11.36 -1.28
N SER A 223 -5.29 -10.99 -1.32
CA SER A 223 -4.72 -9.87 -0.57
C SER A 223 -4.07 -8.93 -1.58
N MET A 224 -4.47 -7.66 -1.55
CA MET A 224 -4.37 -6.77 -2.70
C MET A 224 -3.82 -5.41 -2.29
N HIS A 225 -2.80 -4.94 -3.02
CA HIS A 225 -2.31 -3.57 -2.93
C HIS A 225 -3.06 -2.69 -3.93
N CYS A 226 -4.23 -2.24 -3.52
CA CYS A 226 -5.15 -1.48 -4.36
C CYS A 226 -5.91 -0.45 -3.52
N SER A 227 -6.45 0.58 -4.17
CA SER A 227 -7.57 1.30 -3.59
C SER A 227 -8.88 0.64 -4.00
N ALA A 228 -9.97 0.88 -3.26
CA ALA A 228 -11.28 0.36 -3.61
C ALA A 228 -12.39 1.36 -3.26
N ASN A 229 -13.42 1.41 -4.11
CA ASN A 229 -14.62 2.19 -3.87
C ASN A 229 -15.86 1.47 -4.43
N THR A 230 -17.04 1.96 -4.05
CA THR A 230 -18.33 1.46 -4.53
C THR A 230 -19.22 2.61 -4.96
N ASP A 231 -20.34 2.32 -5.61
CA ASP A 231 -21.32 3.37 -5.93
C ASP A 231 -22.01 3.91 -4.65
N MET A 232 -22.81 4.96 -4.80
CA MET A 232 -23.52 5.60 -3.68
C MET A 232 -24.52 4.66 -2.98
N GLU A 233 -24.91 3.55 -3.63
CA GLU A 233 -25.78 2.52 -3.05
C GLU A 233 -25.00 1.41 -2.32
N GLY A 234 -23.67 1.37 -2.43
CA GLY A 234 -22.84 0.35 -1.81
C GLY A 234 -22.82 -1.00 -2.55
N LYS A 235 -23.23 -1.06 -3.83
CA LYS A 235 -23.52 -2.30 -4.58
C LYS A 235 -22.53 -2.65 -5.68
N ASN A 236 -21.82 -1.67 -6.25
CA ASN A 236 -20.95 -1.88 -7.41
C ASN A 236 -19.49 -1.53 -7.09
N THR A 237 -18.76 -2.50 -6.54
CA THR A 237 -17.36 -2.34 -6.14
C THR A 237 -16.41 -2.28 -7.35
N ALA A 238 -15.42 -1.40 -7.28
CA ALA A 238 -14.27 -1.33 -8.17
C ALA A 238 -12.97 -1.31 -7.36
N ILE A 239 -11.93 -1.97 -7.88
CA ILE A 239 -10.60 -2.01 -7.27
C ILE A 239 -9.55 -1.45 -8.24
N PHE A 240 -8.59 -0.69 -7.72
CA PHE A 240 -7.57 0.00 -8.50
C PHE A 240 -6.17 -0.38 -7.99
N PHE A 241 -5.50 -1.29 -8.67
CA PHE A 241 -4.11 -1.62 -8.41
C PHE A 241 -3.17 -0.57 -8.99
N GLY A 242 -2.03 -0.37 -8.35
CA GLY A 242 -1.01 0.55 -8.85
C GLY A 242 0.07 0.82 -7.80
N LEU A 243 1.21 1.37 -8.23
CA LEU A 243 2.22 1.84 -7.28
C LEU A 243 1.87 3.23 -6.73
N SER A 244 2.69 3.72 -5.80
CA SER A 244 2.56 5.08 -5.29
C SER A 244 2.68 6.08 -6.44
N GLY A 245 1.80 7.08 -6.49
CA GLY A 245 1.77 8.14 -7.50
C GLY A 245 1.13 7.78 -8.85
N THR A 246 0.69 6.53 -9.06
CA THR A 246 0.01 6.12 -10.31
C THR A 246 -1.48 6.46 -10.34
N GLY A 247 -1.98 7.23 -9.36
CA GLY A 247 -3.36 7.70 -9.31
C GLY A 247 -4.35 6.86 -8.49
N LYS A 248 -3.90 5.84 -7.72
CA LYS A 248 -4.80 5.03 -6.87
C LYS A 248 -5.71 5.88 -5.98
N THR A 249 -5.10 6.77 -5.19
CA THR A 249 -5.80 7.66 -4.24
C THR A 249 -6.66 8.69 -4.95
N THR A 250 -6.12 9.32 -6.00
CA THR A 250 -6.84 10.34 -6.78
C THR A 250 -8.07 9.78 -7.50
N LEU A 251 -8.04 8.50 -7.92
CA LEU A 251 -9.15 7.86 -8.63
C LEU A 251 -10.11 7.11 -7.71
N SER A 252 -9.69 6.73 -6.50
CA SER A 252 -10.59 6.13 -5.50
C SER A 252 -11.46 7.15 -4.80
N THR A 253 -10.95 8.36 -4.59
CA THR A 253 -11.65 9.53 -4.00
C THR A 253 -12.51 10.26 -5.03
N ASP A 254 -13.31 9.50 -5.78
CA ASP A 254 -14.30 10.07 -6.69
C ASP A 254 -15.53 10.55 -5.89
N PRO A 255 -15.94 11.83 -6.00
CA PRO A 255 -17.11 12.36 -5.27
C PRO A 255 -18.43 11.68 -5.64
N LYS A 256 -18.49 10.90 -6.73
CA LYS A 256 -19.66 10.12 -7.14
C LYS A 256 -19.72 8.73 -6.50
N ARG A 257 -18.75 8.39 -5.64
CA ARG A 257 -18.51 7.04 -5.13
C ARG A 257 -18.18 7.06 -3.65
N LEU A 258 -18.36 5.92 -3.00
CA LEU A 258 -18.04 5.71 -1.60
C LEU A 258 -16.73 4.95 -1.46
N LEU A 259 -15.74 5.56 -0.83
CA LEU A 259 -14.44 4.96 -0.56
C LEU A 259 -14.59 3.76 0.39
N ILE A 260 -14.03 2.62 0.00
CA ILE A 260 -13.87 1.44 0.87
C ILE A 260 -12.54 1.54 1.61
N GLY A 261 -11.47 1.89 0.91
CA GLY A 261 -10.14 2.16 1.45
C GLY A 261 -9.15 2.51 0.35
N ASP A 262 -7.97 2.98 0.73
CA ASP A 262 -7.05 3.61 -0.21
C ASP A 262 -5.89 2.72 -0.71
N ASP A 263 -5.54 1.65 -0.01
CA ASP A 263 -4.22 1.04 -0.25
C ASP A 263 -4.16 -0.49 -0.04
N GLU A 264 -4.87 -1.03 0.95
CA GLU A 264 -4.76 -2.44 1.33
C GLU A 264 -6.13 -3.13 1.51
N HIS A 265 -6.43 -4.12 0.65
CA HIS A 265 -7.72 -4.82 0.67
C HIS A 265 -7.59 -6.33 0.60
N GLY A 266 -8.56 -7.00 1.20
CA GLY A 266 -8.81 -8.42 1.00
C GLY A 266 -10.01 -8.64 0.09
N TRP A 267 -10.07 -9.82 -0.53
CA TRP A 267 -11.27 -10.30 -1.21
C TRP A 267 -11.57 -11.73 -0.75
N ASP A 268 -12.57 -11.86 0.12
CA ASP A 268 -13.04 -13.14 0.66
C ASP A 268 -14.34 -13.58 -0.06
N ASP A 269 -15.14 -14.44 0.57
CA ASP A 269 -16.41 -14.89 -0.02
C ASP A 269 -17.58 -13.93 0.21
N ASN A 270 -17.41 -12.92 1.06
CA ASN A 270 -18.39 -11.86 1.34
C ASN A 270 -18.17 -10.62 0.45
N GLY A 271 -16.95 -10.40 -0.03
CA GLY A 271 -16.63 -9.35 -0.98
C GLY A 271 -15.25 -8.73 -0.74
N VAL A 272 -15.11 -7.46 -1.13
CA VAL A 272 -13.88 -6.69 -0.94
C VAL A 272 -13.94 -5.92 0.37
N PHE A 273 -12.90 -6.02 1.18
CA PHE A 273 -12.84 -5.36 2.50
C PHE A 273 -11.50 -4.70 2.75
N ASN A 274 -11.53 -3.55 3.41
CA ASN A 274 -10.33 -2.80 3.78
C ASN A 274 -9.58 -3.53 4.91
N PHE A 275 -8.25 -3.48 4.88
CA PHE A 275 -7.44 -3.90 6.03
C PHE A 275 -7.33 -2.81 7.10
N GLU A 276 -7.55 -1.56 6.69
CA GLU A 276 -7.19 -0.38 7.46
C GLU A 276 -8.40 0.33 8.07
N GLY A 277 -8.13 1.14 9.11
CA GLY A 277 -9.06 2.09 9.72
C GLY A 277 -8.89 3.53 9.22
N GLY A 278 -7.90 3.79 8.38
CA GLY A 278 -7.53 5.13 7.93
C GLY A 278 -6.96 5.18 6.52
N CYS A 279 -6.34 6.31 6.19
CA CYS A 279 -5.59 6.51 4.96
C CYS A 279 -4.22 7.12 5.27
N TYR A 280 -3.22 6.77 4.47
CA TYR A 280 -1.86 7.30 4.59
C TYR A 280 -1.44 8.03 3.30
N ALA A 281 -2.02 9.21 3.09
CA ALA A 281 -1.92 9.95 1.84
C ALA A 281 -0.56 10.66 1.71
N LYS A 282 -0.09 10.81 0.47
CA LYS A 282 1.05 11.66 0.11
C LYS A 282 0.55 13.11 0.01
N VAL A 283 1.32 14.07 0.55
CA VAL A 283 0.89 15.49 0.60
C VAL A 283 1.85 16.47 -0.09
N ILE A 284 2.88 15.98 -0.78
CA ILE A 284 3.74 16.85 -1.60
C ILE A 284 2.91 17.46 -2.74
N GLY A 285 2.98 18.78 -2.89
CA GLY A 285 2.19 19.54 -3.85
C GLY A 285 0.68 19.45 -3.65
N LEU A 286 0.22 19.13 -2.42
CA LEU A 286 -1.20 19.03 -2.13
C LEU A 286 -1.87 20.40 -2.28
N ASP A 287 -2.88 20.45 -3.13
CA ASP A 287 -3.67 21.64 -3.40
C ASP A 287 -5.14 21.41 -3.06
N LYS A 288 -5.76 22.41 -2.43
CA LYS A 288 -7.15 22.31 -1.95
C LYS A 288 -8.15 22.21 -3.09
N ASP A 289 -7.88 22.82 -4.23
CA ASP A 289 -8.79 22.82 -5.38
C ASP A 289 -8.68 21.50 -6.16
N SER A 290 -7.49 20.90 -6.19
CA SER A 290 -7.18 19.67 -6.92
C SER A 290 -7.56 18.40 -6.14
N GLU A 291 -7.28 18.36 -4.84
CA GLU A 291 -7.58 17.23 -3.94
C GLU A 291 -8.33 17.67 -2.66
N PRO A 292 -9.55 18.22 -2.77
CA PRO A 292 -10.29 18.80 -1.65
C PRO A 292 -10.56 17.81 -0.51
N ASP A 293 -10.84 16.54 -0.81
CA ASP A 293 -11.14 15.52 0.19
C ASP A 293 -9.93 15.23 1.08
N ILE A 294 -8.74 15.09 0.49
CA ILE A 294 -7.50 14.86 1.24
C ILE A 294 -7.15 16.10 2.04
N TYR A 295 -7.22 17.29 1.45
CA TYR A 295 -6.92 18.54 2.15
C TYR A 295 -7.84 18.74 3.37
N ASN A 296 -9.15 18.53 3.21
CA ASN A 296 -10.13 18.70 4.29
C ASN A 296 -10.03 17.60 5.37
N ALA A 297 -9.40 16.47 5.05
CA ALA A 297 -9.08 15.44 6.04
C ALA A 297 -7.91 15.83 6.95
N ILE A 298 -7.11 16.83 6.58
CA ILE A 298 -6.04 17.38 7.41
C ILE A 298 -6.64 18.38 8.39
N LYS A 299 -6.89 17.88 9.60
CA LYS A 299 -7.43 18.63 10.75
C LYS A 299 -6.96 17.95 12.04
N ARG A 300 -7.40 18.44 13.19
CA ARG A 300 -7.26 17.75 14.48
C ARG A 300 -7.51 16.24 14.33
N ASP A 301 -6.60 15.42 14.86
CA ASP A 301 -6.56 13.94 14.78
C ASP A 301 -6.00 13.36 13.47
N ALA A 302 -5.63 14.22 12.52
CA ALA A 302 -4.67 13.86 11.49
C ALA A 302 -3.23 14.05 12.02
N LEU A 303 -2.31 13.26 11.47
CA LEU A 303 -0.88 13.31 11.79
C LEU A 303 -0.07 13.46 10.51
N LEU A 304 0.52 14.64 10.33
CA LEU A 304 1.45 14.96 9.24
C LEU A 304 2.84 14.38 9.54
N GLU A 305 3.52 13.90 8.51
CA GLU A 305 4.86 13.32 8.60
C GLU A 305 5.79 14.02 7.60
N ASN A 306 6.87 14.60 8.14
CA ASN A 306 7.95 15.27 7.41
C ASN A 306 7.56 16.51 6.59
N VAL A 307 6.42 17.13 6.88
CA VAL A 307 6.00 18.36 6.20
C VAL A 307 6.75 19.56 6.79
N THR A 308 7.12 20.51 5.93
CA THR A 308 7.74 21.76 6.38
C THR A 308 6.68 22.65 7.03
N VAL A 309 6.91 22.97 8.31
CA VAL A 309 6.02 23.80 9.12
C VAL A 309 6.82 24.97 9.70
N ALA A 310 6.37 26.20 9.42
CA ALA A 310 6.98 27.41 9.94
C ALA A 310 6.71 27.58 11.45
N ALA A 311 7.45 28.50 12.09
CA ALA A 311 7.33 28.72 13.54
C ALA A 311 5.94 29.19 13.99
N ASP A 312 5.14 29.78 13.09
CA ASP A 312 3.76 30.19 13.32
C ASP A 312 2.73 29.09 12.98
N GLY A 313 3.18 27.88 12.64
CA GLY A 313 2.34 26.73 12.30
C GLY A 313 1.95 26.64 10.82
N LYS A 314 2.37 27.59 9.99
CA LYS A 314 2.03 27.57 8.55
C LYS A 314 2.67 26.39 7.83
N ILE A 315 1.89 25.71 7.00
CA ILE A 315 2.33 24.53 6.25
C ILE A 315 2.84 24.94 4.86
N ASP A 316 3.95 24.33 4.43
CA ASP A 316 4.39 24.35 3.04
C ASP A 316 4.37 22.94 2.45
N PHE A 317 3.35 22.64 1.64
CA PHE A 317 3.20 21.37 0.94
C PHE A 317 4.10 21.24 -0.30
N GLU A 318 4.69 22.34 -0.81
CA GLU A 318 5.56 22.33 -1.98
C GLU A 318 7.02 22.03 -1.59
N ASP A 319 7.39 22.27 -0.34
CA ASP A 319 8.75 22.02 0.13
C ASP A 319 9.09 20.53 0.18
N LYS A 320 10.15 20.18 -0.55
CA LYS A 320 10.73 18.84 -0.63
C LYS A 320 12.16 18.77 -0.12
N SER A 321 12.61 19.80 0.60
CA SER A 321 13.97 19.91 1.14
C SER A 321 14.36 18.73 2.03
N VAL A 322 13.40 18.21 2.81
CA VAL A 322 13.55 16.99 3.62
C VAL A 322 13.28 15.74 2.78
N THR A 323 12.12 15.69 2.12
CA THR A 323 11.70 14.54 1.32
C THR A 323 10.59 14.89 0.34
N GLU A 324 10.53 14.20 -0.78
CA GLU A 324 9.35 14.22 -1.66
C GLU A 324 8.26 13.25 -1.19
N ASN A 325 8.49 12.43 -0.16
CA ASN A 325 7.52 11.50 0.42
C ASN A 325 6.90 12.06 1.72
N THR A 326 6.53 13.34 1.72
CA THR A 326 5.73 13.91 2.80
C THR A 326 4.36 13.24 2.86
N ARG A 327 3.86 13.00 4.07
CA ARG A 327 2.65 12.20 4.29
C ARG A 327 1.71 12.82 5.30
N VAL A 328 0.48 12.32 5.29
CA VAL A 328 -0.48 12.48 6.38
C VAL A 328 -1.19 11.16 6.64
N SER A 329 -1.34 10.78 7.90
CA SER A 329 -2.27 9.74 8.32
C SER A 329 -3.51 10.38 8.94
N TYR A 330 -4.69 9.84 8.63
CA TYR A 330 -5.95 10.25 9.25
C TYR A 330 -6.91 9.06 9.32
N PRO A 331 -7.80 9.02 10.32
CA PRO A 331 -8.83 7.99 10.37
C PRO A 331 -9.80 8.16 9.18
N ILE A 332 -10.33 7.05 8.67
CA ILE A 332 -11.07 7.05 7.39
C ILE A 332 -12.32 7.93 7.43
N ASN A 333 -12.88 8.15 8.62
CA ASN A 333 -14.03 9.03 8.87
C ASN A 333 -13.72 10.53 8.70
N HIS A 334 -12.46 10.92 8.45
CA HIS A 334 -12.14 12.27 8.00
C HIS A 334 -12.58 12.51 6.55
N ILE A 335 -12.77 11.45 5.77
CA ILE A 335 -13.36 11.51 4.43
C ILE A 335 -14.88 11.35 4.54
N ASP A 336 -15.62 12.21 3.85
CA ASP A 336 -17.08 12.19 3.92
C ASP A 336 -17.70 11.06 3.11
N ASN A 337 -17.24 10.83 1.89
CA ASN A 337 -17.83 9.82 1.01
C ASN A 337 -17.21 8.45 1.26
N ILE A 338 -17.56 7.81 2.37
CA ILE A 338 -17.05 6.50 2.77
C ILE A 338 -18.16 5.45 2.88
N VAL A 339 -17.82 4.20 2.55
CA VAL A 339 -18.78 3.09 2.49
C VAL A 339 -19.40 2.75 3.85
N GLN A 340 -18.71 3.05 4.96
CA GLN A 340 -19.21 2.83 6.32
C GLN A 340 -20.53 3.54 6.60
N LYS A 341 -20.80 4.67 5.93
CA LYS A 341 -22.09 5.39 6.05
C LYS A 341 -23.27 4.53 5.59
N VAL A 342 -23.05 3.62 4.63
CA VAL A 342 -24.06 2.71 4.06
C VAL A 342 -23.92 1.29 4.63
N ASN A 343 -22.73 0.70 4.63
CA ASN A 343 -22.49 -0.71 4.98
C ASN A 343 -22.05 -0.94 6.43
N LYS A 344 -21.86 0.11 7.24
CA LYS A 344 -21.38 0.08 8.65
C LYS A 344 -19.96 -0.44 8.86
N VAL A 345 -19.38 -1.10 7.87
CA VAL A 345 -17.98 -1.57 7.82
C VAL A 345 -17.31 -1.06 6.56
N SER A 346 -15.98 -0.99 6.55
CA SER A 346 -15.19 -0.64 5.36
C SER A 346 -15.09 -1.81 4.40
N ALA A 347 -16.24 -2.27 3.88
CA ALA A 347 -16.35 -3.37 2.95
C ALA A 347 -17.47 -3.14 1.92
N GLY A 348 -17.32 -3.73 0.74
CA GLY A 348 -18.30 -3.76 -0.33
C GLY A 348 -18.46 -5.17 -0.89
N PRO A 349 -19.46 -5.41 -1.75
CA PRO A 349 -19.64 -6.70 -2.42
C PRO A 349 -18.47 -7.01 -3.36
N ASP A 350 -18.51 -8.19 -3.96
CA ASP A 350 -17.60 -8.61 -5.03
C ASP A 350 -17.34 -7.50 -6.05
N ALA A 351 -16.07 -7.30 -6.42
CA ALA A 351 -15.70 -6.32 -7.43
C ALA A 351 -16.32 -6.68 -8.79
N LYS A 352 -16.77 -5.66 -9.52
CA LYS A 352 -17.20 -5.78 -10.92
C LYS A 352 -16.13 -5.32 -11.89
N ASN A 353 -15.29 -4.39 -11.45
CA ASN A 353 -14.21 -3.82 -12.25
C ASN A 353 -12.89 -3.94 -11.48
N VAL A 354 -11.88 -4.48 -12.16
CA VAL A 354 -10.50 -4.57 -11.68
C VAL A 354 -9.63 -3.69 -12.58
N ILE A 355 -9.07 -2.62 -12.04
CA ILE A 355 -8.32 -1.64 -12.82
C ILE A 355 -6.85 -1.74 -12.44
N PHE A 356 -5.98 -1.97 -13.42
CA PHE A 356 -4.53 -1.92 -13.28
C PHE A 356 -4.02 -0.56 -13.77
N LEU A 357 -3.53 0.28 -12.84
CA LEU A 357 -2.98 1.59 -13.17
C LEU A 357 -1.49 1.46 -13.47
N SER A 358 -1.11 1.79 -14.70
CA SER A 358 0.29 1.81 -15.14
C SER A 358 0.69 3.23 -15.52
N ALA A 359 1.78 3.74 -14.96
CA ALA A 359 2.36 5.02 -15.38
C ALA A 359 3.43 4.75 -16.44
N ASP A 360 3.01 4.47 -17.68
CA ASP A 360 3.95 4.17 -18.76
C ASP A 360 4.72 5.42 -19.21
N ALA A 361 6.01 5.47 -18.90
CA ALA A 361 6.90 6.55 -19.31
C ALA A 361 7.37 6.43 -20.78
N PHE A 362 7.16 5.29 -21.45
CA PHE A 362 7.55 5.11 -22.85
C PHE A 362 6.52 5.71 -23.82
N GLY A 363 5.26 5.85 -23.38
CA GLY A 363 4.16 6.30 -24.23
C GLY A 363 3.72 5.25 -25.24
N VAL A 364 3.75 3.98 -24.86
CA VAL A 364 3.41 2.82 -25.69
C VAL A 364 2.02 2.29 -25.37
N LEU A 365 1.68 2.19 -24.08
CA LEU A 365 0.41 1.62 -23.64
C LEU A 365 -0.78 2.52 -24.02
N PRO A 366 -1.89 1.94 -24.52
CA PRO A 366 -3.14 2.68 -24.73
C PRO A 366 -3.64 3.31 -23.42
N PRO A 367 -4.42 4.41 -23.47
CA PRO A 367 -5.06 4.97 -22.29
C PRO A 367 -5.92 3.95 -21.52
N VAL A 368 -6.57 3.03 -22.23
CA VAL A 368 -7.32 1.92 -21.65
C VAL A 368 -7.29 0.69 -22.57
N SER A 369 -7.04 -0.48 -21.98
CA SER A 369 -7.15 -1.78 -22.64
C SER A 369 -8.11 -2.67 -21.86
N ILE A 370 -8.98 -3.39 -22.57
CA ILE A 370 -9.84 -4.45 -22.03
C ILE A 370 -9.02 -5.75 -22.04
N LEU A 371 -8.85 -6.38 -20.89
CA LEU A 371 -7.98 -7.55 -20.76
C LEU A 371 -8.77 -8.85 -20.83
N THR A 372 -8.21 -9.85 -21.52
CA THR A 372 -8.66 -11.25 -21.36
C THR A 372 -8.27 -11.79 -19.97
N PRO A 373 -8.85 -12.92 -19.50
CA PRO A 373 -8.43 -13.54 -18.24
C PRO A 373 -6.94 -13.90 -18.19
N GLU A 374 -6.34 -14.34 -19.30
CA GLU A 374 -4.92 -14.68 -19.38
C GLU A 374 -4.05 -13.42 -19.38
N GLN A 375 -4.44 -12.38 -20.13
CA GLN A 375 -3.78 -11.07 -20.09
C GLN A 375 -3.86 -10.47 -18.68
N THR A 376 -4.99 -10.62 -17.99
CA THR A 376 -5.16 -10.16 -16.61
C THR A 376 -4.07 -10.74 -15.71
N GLN A 377 -3.83 -12.04 -15.77
CA GLN A 377 -2.76 -12.68 -14.99
C GLN A 377 -1.38 -12.21 -15.43
N TYR A 378 -1.12 -12.16 -16.73
CA TYR A 378 0.17 -11.75 -17.28
C TYR A 378 0.56 -10.33 -16.83
N TYR A 379 -0.36 -9.36 -16.98
CA TYR A 379 -0.10 -7.97 -16.63
C TYR A 379 -0.16 -7.72 -15.12
N PHE A 380 -0.94 -8.50 -14.36
CA PHE A 380 -0.89 -8.46 -12.90
C PHE A 380 0.46 -8.96 -12.36
N LEU A 381 0.95 -10.10 -12.86
CA LEU A 381 2.27 -10.63 -12.50
C LEU A 381 3.40 -9.73 -12.96
N SER A 382 3.28 -9.12 -14.14
CA SER A 382 4.28 -8.18 -14.64
C SER A 382 4.34 -6.92 -13.78
N GLY A 383 3.17 -6.36 -13.43
CA GLY A 383 3.04 -5.16 -12.62
C GLY A 383 3.87 -3.99 -13.15
N PHE A 384 3.86 -3.83 -14.48
CA PHE A 384 4.63 -2.79 -15.17
C PHE A 384 4.06 -1.41 -14.86
N THR A 385 4.94 -0.49 -14.47
CA THR A 385 4.64 0.93 -14.25
C THR A 385 5.97 1.72 -14.19
N ALA A 386 5.94 2.96 -13.70
CA ALA A 386 7.14 3.72 -13.35
C ALA A 386 7.20 4.00 -11.84
N LYS A 387 8.40 3.94 -11.26
CA LYS A 387 8.69 4.59 -9.98
C LYS A 387 8.76 6.08 -10.25
N LEU A 388 7.81 6.84 -9.72
CA LEU A 388 7.81 8.29 -9.81
C LEU A 388 8.86 8.87 -8.85
N ALA A 389 9.33 10.09 -9.14
CA ALA A 389 10.29 10.78 -8.29
C ALA A 389 9.83 10.82 -6.83
N GLY A 390 10.76 10.55 -5.91
CA GLY A 390 10.51 10.65 -4.48
C GLY A 390 9.80 9.48 -3.81
N THR A 391 9.38 8.42 -4.53
CA THR A 391 8.69 7.29 -3.90
C THR A 391 9.62 6.34 -3.12
N GLU A 392 10.91 6.36 -3.41
CA GLU A 392 11.97 5.58 -2.75
C GLU A 392 13.26 6.41 -2.67
N ARG A 393 14.10 6.16 -1.66
CA ARG A 393 15.37 6.87 -1.48
C ARG A 393 16.25 6.72 -2.73
N GLY A 394 16.56 7.84 -3.39
CA GLY A 394 17.45 7.92 -4.56
C GLY A 394 16.78 7.97 -5.93
N ILE A 395 15.44 7.98 -6.03
CA ILE A 395 14.71 8.10 -7.31
C ILE A 395 14.37 9.57 -7.61
N THR A 396 14.96 10.16 -8.64
CA THR A 396 14.76 11.57 -9.04
C THR A 396 14.01 11.76 -10.36
N GLU A 397 13.87 10.70 -11.16
CA GLU A 397 13.17 10.71 -12.45
C GLU A 397 12.28 9.46 -12.60
N PRO A 398 11.18 9.52 -13.38
CA PRO A 398 10.33 8.36 -13.64
C PRO A 398 11.13 7.19 -14.19
N THR A 399 11.29 6.15 -13.39
CA THR A 399 12.09 4.98 -13.75
C THR A 399 11.16 3.79 -14.01
N PRO A 400 11.18 3.19 -15.21
CA PRO A 400 10.40 1.99 -15.49
C PRO A 400 10.66 0.87 -14.49
N THR A 401 9.61 0.20 -14.05
CA THR A 401 9.72 -0.88 -13.09
C THR A 401 8.67 -1.96 -13.33
N PHE A 402 9.04 -3.19 -13.00
CA PHE A 402 8.15 -4.34 -12.96
C PHE A 402 8.00 -4.75 -11.51
N SER A 403 6.91 -4.32 -10.88
CA SER A 403 6.61 -4.63 -9.49
C SER A 403 5.48 -5.63 -9.45
N ALA A 404 5.81 -6.91 -9.32
CA ALA A 404 4.86 -8.01 -9.31
C ALA A 404 3.61 -7.70 -8.48
N CYS A 405 2.43 -8.02 -9.02
CA CYS A 405 1.13 -7.76 -8.39
C CYS A 405 0.88 -6.28 -8.05
N PHE A 406 1.61 -5.36 -8.69
CA PHE A 406 1.69 -3.93 -8.35
C PHE A 406 2.09 -3.68 -6.89
N GLY A 407 2.84 -4.59 -6.26
CA GLY A 407 3.12 -4.54 -4.82
C GLY A 407 4.28 -5.43 -4.36
N GLN A 408 5.28 -5.68 -5.21
CA GLN A 408 6.33 -6.68 -4.98
C GLN A 408 7.00 -6.63 -3.60
N ALA A 409 7.24 -5.41 -3.08
CA ALA A 409 7.91 -5.21 -1.79
C ALA A 409 7.15 -5.78 -0.58
N PHE A 410 5.88 -6.11 -0.74
CA PHE A 410 4.99 -6.58 0.32
C PHE A 410 4.54 -8.03 0.13
N LEU A 411 5.02 -8.71 -0.93
CA LEU A 411 4.62 -10.07 -1.24
C LEU A 411 5.47 -11.05 -0.43
N GLU A 412 4.81 -11.90 0.34
CA GLU A 412 5.44 -12.95 1.14
C GLU A 412 5.40 -14.32 0.47
N LEU A 413 4.50 -14.50 -0.51
CA LEU A 413 4.36 -15.74 -1.27
C LEU A 413 4.81 -15.53 -2.72
N HIS A 414 4.91 -16.62 -3.48
CA HIS A 414 5.25 -16.51 -4.90
C HIS A 414 4.15 -15.71 -5.65
N PRO A 415 4.48 -14.75 -6.54
CA PRO A 415 3.49 -13.88 -7.20
C PRO A 415 2.34 -14.61 -7.91
N THR A 416 2.58 -15.80 -8.45
CA THR A 416 1.53 -16.63 -9.07
C THR A 416 0.42 -17.02 -8.11
N LYS A 417 0.70 -17.13 -6.81
CA LYS A 417 -0.32 -17.43 -5.79
C LYS A 417 -1.33 -16.29 -5.67
N TYR A 418 -0.88 -15.04 -5.69
CA TYR A 418 -1.77 -13.87 -5.66
C TYR A 418 -2.59 -13.77 -6.94
N ALA A 419 -1.97 -14.04 -8.10
CA ALA A 419 -2.67 -14.03 -9.38
C ALA A 419 -3.79 -15.09 -9.45
N GLN A 420 -3.52 -16.30 -8.95
CA GLN A 420 -4.51 -17.39 -8.85
C GLN A 420 -5.72 -16.98 -8.01
N GLU A 421 -5.49 -16.44 -6.79
CA GLU A 421 -6.60 -16.04 -5.91
C GLU A 421 -7.40 -14.88 -6.49
N LEU A 422 -6.74 -13.88 -7.09
CA LEU A 422 -7.43 -12.78 -7.77
C LEU A 422 -8.32 -13.28 -8.91
N VAL A 423 -7.79 -14.12 -9.81
CA VAL A 423 -8.57 -14.65 -10.95
C VAL A 423 -9.72 -15.51 -10.48
N LYS A 424 -9.54 -16.34 -9.45
CA LYS A 424 -10.61 -17.14 -8.88
C LYS A 424 -11.77 -16.27 -8.39
N LYS A 425 -11.48 -15.13 -7.74
CA LYS A 425 -12.50 -14.18 -7.29
C LYS A 425 -13.15 -13.43 -8.45
N MET A 426 -12.38 -13.04 -9.47
CA MET A 426 -12.91 -12.42 -10.68
C MET A 426 -13.84 -13.35 -11.46
N GLN A 427 -13.46 -14.61 -11.65
CA GLN A 427 -14.28 -15.62 -12.33
C GLN A 427 -15.60 -15.87 -11.59
N LYS A 428 -15.56 -15.98 -10.25
CA LYS A 428 -16.75 -16.17 -9.42
C LYS A 428 -17.73 -14.99 -9.54
N SER A 429 -17.22 -13.77 -9.58
CA SER A 429 -18.02 -12.53 -9.57
C SER A 429 -18.43 -12.02 -10.95
N GLY A 430 -17.81 -12.54 -12.01
CA GLY A 430 -17.92 -12.03 -13.38
C GLY A 430 -17.18 -10.70 -13.60
N ALA A 431 -16.20 -10.38 -12.76
CA ALA A 431 -15.45 -9.14 -12.85
C ALA A 431 -14.63 -9.06 -14.14
N LYS A 432 -14.50 -7.84 -14.69
CA LYS A 432 -13.63 -7.56 -15.83
C LYS A 432 -12.40 -6.76 -15.41
N ALA A 433 -11.27 -7.06 -16.05
CA ALA A 433 -10.03 -6.30 -15.84
C ALA A 433 -9.73 -5.34 -16.97
N TYR A 434 -9.13 -4.21 -16.60
CA TYR A 434 -8.72 -3.14 -17.49
C TYR A 434 -7.31 -2.70 -17.14
N LEU A 435 -6.47 -2.46 -18.15
CA LEU A 435 -5.17 -1.79 -17.99
C LEU A 435 -5.34 -0.33 -18.39
N VAL A 436 -5.11 0.60 -17.46
CA VAL A 436 -5.27 2.04 -17.68
C VAL A 436 -3.91 2.71 -17.59
N ASN A 437 -3.49 3.35 -18.69
CA ASN A 437 -2.28 4.15 -18.72
C ASN A 437 -2.56 5.53 -18.11
N THR A 438 -1.96 5.76 -16.94
CA THR A 438 -1.95 7.05 -16.21
C THR A 438 -0.63 7.80 -16.39
N GLY A 439 0.23 7.29 -17.26
CA GLY A 439 1.55 7.83 -17.60
C GLY A 439 1.46 8.74 -18.82
N TRP A 440 2.39 8.53 -19.76
CA TRP A 440 2.62 9.40 -20.90
C TRP A 440 2.08 8.79 -22.19
N ASN A 441 1.97 9.63 -23.22
CA ASN A 441 1.66 9.23 -24.60
C ASN A 441 2.80 9.62 -25.57
N GLY A 442 2.59 9.44 -26.88
CA GLY A 442 3.57 9.72 -27.93
C GLY A 442 4.04 11.18 -28.02
N THR A 443 3.29 12.12 -27.47
CA THR A 443 3.69 13.53 -27.41
C THR A 443 4.70 13.85 -26.30
N GLY A 444 5.00 12.87 -25.43
CA GLY A 444 5.82 13.07 -24.24
C GLY A 444 5.08 13.82 -23.12
N LYS A 445 3.76 14.00 -23.24
CA LYS A 445 2.91 14.55 -22.18
C LYS A 445 2.21 13.44 -21.41
N ARG A 446 1.97 13.70 -20.13
CA ARG A 446 1.14 12.83 -19.30
C ARG A 446 -0.31 12.87 -19.79
N ILE A 447 -0.98 11.72 -19.83
CA ILE A 447 -2.43 11.64 -20.12
C ILE A 447 -3.17 12.51 -19.10
N SER A 448 -4.10 13.33 -19.58
CA SER A 448 -4.73 14.33 -18.72
C SER A 448 -5.61 13.65 -17.66
N ILE A 449 -5.66 14.21 -16.45
CA ILE A 449 -6.53 13.69 -15.39
C ILE A 449 -8.01 13.71 -15.79
N LYS A 450 -8.40 14.64 -16.66
CA LYS A 450 -9.74 14.72 -17.24
C LYS A 450 -10.04 13.48 -18.09
N ASP A 451 -9.15 13.12 -19.00
CA ASP A 451 -9.32 11.93 -19.85
C ASP A 451 -9.28 10.66 -19.02
N THR A 452 -8.36 10.55 -18.06
CA THR A 452 -8.32 9.40 -17.14
C THR A 452 -9.63 9.26 -16.35
N ARG A 453 -10.18 10.34 -15.80
CA ARG A 453 -11.49 10.31 -15.13
C ARG A 453 -12.62 9.91 -16.08
N GLY A 454 -12.61 10.39 -17.33
CA GLY A 454 -13.57 9.96 -18.36
C GLY A 454 -13.48 8.46 -18.67
N ILE A 455 -12.27 7.92 -18.75
CA ILE A 455 -12.03 6.47 -18.91
C ILE A 455 -12.57 5.69 -17.71
N ILE A 456 -12.27 6.14 -16.48
CA ILE A 456 -12.78 5.49 -15.26
C ILE A 456 -14.31 5.54 -15.21
N ASP A 457 -14.93 6.69 -15.51
CA ASP A 457 -16.39 6.83 -15.60
C ASP A 457 -16.97 5.82 -16.61
N ALA A 458 -16.36 5.68 -17.80
CA ALA A 458 -16.78 4.75 -18.84
C ALA A 458 -16.58 3.26 -18.47
N ILE A 459 -15.58 2.94 -17.65
CA ILE A 459 -15.41 1.59 -17.07
C ILE A 459 -16.53 1.33 -16.07
N LEU A 460 -16.74 2.25 -15.13
CA LEU A 460 -17.63 2.07 -13.99
C LEU A 460 -19.11 2.07 -14.38
N ASN A 461 -19.50 2.82 -15.41
CA ASN A 461 -20.86 2.83 -15.95
C ASN A 461 -21.11 1.74 -17.01
N GLY A 462 -20.05 1.01 -17.41
CA GLY A 462 -20.09 -0.09 -18.36
C GLY A 462 -20.10 0.29 -19.84
N ASP A 463 -19.93 1.57 -20.20
CA ASP A 463 -19.90 2.02 -21.59
C ASP A 463 -18.69 1.48 -22.36
N VAL A 464 -17.56 1.25 -21.68
CA VAL A 464 -16.38 0.60 -22.26
C VAL A 464 -16.71 -0.78 -22.86
N ASN A 465 -17.68 -1.49 -22.28
CA ASN A 465 -18.08 -2.83 -22.73
C ASN A 465 -19.03 -2.82 -23.93
N LYS A 466 -19.55 -1.65 -24.31
CA LYS A 466 -20.48 -1.46 -25.43
C LYS A 466 -19.82 -0.79 -26.63
N ALA A 467 -18.66 -0.18 -26.42
CA ALA A 467 -17.91 0.51 -27.46
C ALA A 467 -17.42 -0.47 -28.53
N GLU A 468 -17.36 -0.01 -29.78
CA GLU A 468 -16.60 -0.72 -30.82
C GLU A 468 -15.12 -0.73 -30.42
N THR A 469 -14.46 -1.87 -30.65
CA THR A 469 -13.07 -2.07 -30.24
C THR A 469 -12.18 -2.39 -31.44
N LYS A 470 -10.89 -2.12 -31.28
CA LYS A 470 -9.83 -2.52 -32.20
C LYS A 470 -8.68 -3.15 -31.42
N LYS A 471 -7.90 -3.98 -32.10
CA LYS A 471 -6.69 -4.59 -31.55
C LYS A 471 -5.46 -3.74 -31.84
N ILE A 472 -4.66 -3.48 -30.80
CA ILE A 472 -3.36 -2.83 -30.91
C ILE A 472 -2.29 -3.92 -31.08
N PRO A 473 -1.41 -3.84 -32.10
CA PRO A 473 -0.43 -4.89 -32.41
C PRO A 473 0.63 -5.03 -31.31
N ILE A 474 1.44 -6.10 -31.39
CA ILE A 474 2.48 -6.50 -30.43
C ILE A 474 1.90 -6.98 -29.09
N PHE A 475 1.11 -6.16 -28.41
CA PHE A 475 0.53 -6.50 -27.11
C PHE A 475 -0.83 -7.21 -27.20
N ASP A 476 -1.45 -7.20 -28.38
CA ASP A 476 -2.80 -7.74 -28.65
C ASP A 476 -3.86 -7.17 -27.70
N PHE A 477 -3.76 -5.88 -27.37
CA PHE A 477 -4.72 -5.21 -26.50
C PHE A 477 -5.99 -4.86 -27.27
N GLU A 478 -7.14 -5.20 -26.69
CA GLU A 478 -8.43 -4.70 -27.14
C GLU A 478 -8.69 -3.31 -26.57
N VAL A 479 -8.92 -2.33 -27.46
CA VAL A 479 -9.02 -0.90 -27.12
C VAL A 479 -10.27 -0.31 -27.76
N PRO A 480 -11.08 0.48 -27.03
CA PRO A 480 -12.25 1.14 -27.58
C PRO A 480 -11.87 2.18 -28.65
N THR A 481 -12.67 2.31 -29.70
CA THR A 481 -12.46 3.31 -30.77
C THR A 481 -12.94 4.70 -30.38
N SER A 482 -13.87 4.79 -29.42
CA SER A 482 -14.35 6.04 -28.81
C SER A 482 -14.94 5.77 -27.42
N LEU A 483 -14.88 6.76 -26.54
CA LEU A 483 -15.52 6.73 -25.22
C LEU A 483 -16.15 8.10 -24.90
N PRO A 484 -17.32 8.14 -24.23
CA PRO A 484 -17.90 9.41 -23.78
C PRO A 484 -16.94 10.18 -22.88
N GLY A 485 -16.74 11.47 -23.16
CA GLY A 485 -15.92 12.36 -22.33
C GLY A 485 -14.41 12.19 -22.46
N VAL A 486 -13.94 11.36 -23.40
CA VAL A 486 -12.52 11.11 -23.69
C VAL A 486 -12.21 11.53 -25.12
N ASP A 487 -11.06 12.16 -25.36
CA ASP A 487 -10.62 12.47 -26.73
C ASP A 487 -10.36 11.16 -27.52
N PRO A 488 -11.09 10.87 -28.61
CA PRO A 488 -10.85 9.65 -29.39
C PRO A 488 -9.44 9.60 -30.01
N ALA A 489 -8.78 10.75 -30.22
CA ALA A 489 -7.45 10.82 -30.82
C ALA A 489 -6.33 10.26 -29.90
N ILE A 490 -6.62 10.03 -28.62
CA ILE A 490 -5.64 9.45 -27.69
C ILE A 490 -5.79 7.94 -27.51
N LEU A 491 -6.95 7.36 -27.88
CA LEU A 491 -7.29 5.97 -27.56
C LEU A 491 -6.36 4.98 -28.27
N ASP A 492 -6.00 5.27 -29.53
CA ASP A 492 -4.87 4.60 -30.17
C ASP A 492 -3.57 5.29 -29.79
N PRO A 493 -2.64 4.64 -29.07
CA PRO A 493 -1.39 5.28 -28.68
C PRO A 493 -0.57 5.73 -29.90
N ARG A 494 -0.74 5.09 -31.07
CA ARG A 494 -0.03 5.43 -32.32
C ARG A 494 -0.42 6.80 -32.86
N ASP A 495 -1.66 7.22 -32.64
CA ASP A 495 -2.21 8.48 -33.17
C ASP A 495 -1.63 9.71 -32.45
N THR A 496 -0.97 9.50 -31.30
CA THR A 496 -0.30 10.56 -30.53
C THR A 496 1.17 10.77 -30.92
N TYR A 497 1.72 9.97 -31.84
CA TYR A 497 3.06 10.14 -32.40
C TYR A 497 3.02 10.95 -33.68
N ALA A 498 4.10 11.68 -33.97
CA ALA A 498 4.27 12.33 -35.28
C ALA A 498 4.38 11.29 -36.41
N ASN A 499 4.99 10.14 -36.13
CA ASN A 499 5.09 9.01 -37.04
C ASN A 499 4.83 7.69 -36.29
N ALA A 500 3.89 6.87 -36.79
CA ALA A 500 3.53 5.60 -36.17
C ALA A 500 4.70 4.59 -36.07
N SER A 501 5.75 4.73 -36.89
CA SER A 501 6.94 3.89 -36.78
C SER A 501 7.71 4.12 -35.47
N GLU A 502 7.66 5.34 -34.91
CA GLU A 502 8.30 5.65 -33.62
C GLU A 502 7.60 4.90 -32.47
N TRP A 503 6.27 4.77 -32.54
CA TRP A 503 5.53 3.92 -31.61
C TRP A 503 5.95 2.47 -31.76
N GLU A 504 6.10 1.96 -32.99
CA GLU A 504 6.46 0.56 -33.23
C GLU A 504 7.84 0.20 -32.65
N GLU A 505 8.84 1.08 -32.80
CA GLU A 505 10.17 0.89 -32.21
C GLU A 505 10.13 0.80 -30.68
N LYS A 506 9.43 1.75 -30.04
CA LYS A 506 9.27 1.76 -28.58
C LYS A 506 8.42 0.59 -28.08
N ALA A 507 7.40 0.20 -28.84
CA ALA A 507 6.55 -0.94 -28.53
C ALA A 507 7.34 -2.25 -28.55
N LYS A 508 8.24 -2.42 -29.52
CA LYS A 508 9.14 -3.58 -29.56
C LYS A 508 10.13 -3.60 -28.40
N ASP A 509 10.73 -2.47 -28.03
CA ASP A 509 11.60 -2.38 -26.84
C ASP A 509 10.83 -2.74 -25.56
N LEU A 510 9.64 -2.16 -25.36
CA LEU A 510 8.83 -2.44 -24.19
C LEU A 510 8.40 -3.93 -24.15
N ALA A 511 7.98 -4.50 -25.28
CA ALA A 511 7.65 -5.91 -25.39
C ALA A 511 8.83 -6.84 -25.02
N GLN A 512 10.04 -6.53 -25.47
CA GLN A 512 11.25 -7.27 -25.07
C GLN A 512 11.49 -7.20 -23.56
N ARG A 513 11.23 -6.06 -22.93
CA ARG A 513 11.35 -5.90 -21.47
C ARG A 513 10.31 -6.73 -20.73
N PHE A 514 9.06 -6.74 -21.19
CA PHE A 514 8.01 -7.62 -20.64
C PHE A 514 8.43 -9.08 -20.73
N ASN A 515 8.82 -9.55 -21.92
CA ASN A 515 9.22 -10.95 -22.14
C ASN A 515 10.45 -11.33 -21.31
N LYS A 516 11.44 -10.43 -21.18
CA LYS A 516 12.61 -10.65 -20.32
C LYS A 516 12.23 -10.72 -18.84
N ASN A 517 11.37 -9.80 -18.38
CA ASN A 517 10.90 -9.78 -16.99
C ASN A 517 10.08 -11.04 -16.66
N PHE A 518 9.23 -11.49 -17.58
CA PHE A 518 8.28 -12.56 -17.31
C PHE A 518 8.92 -13.95 -17.15
N LYS A 519 10.14 -14.15 -17.67
CA LYS A 519 10.90 -15.41 -17.49
C LYS A 519 10.96 -15.89 -16.05
N LYS A 520 10.96 -14.97 -15.08
CA LYS A 520 10.97 -15.31 -13.65
C LYS A 520 9.77 -16.10 -13.16
N TYR A 521 8.65 -16.01 -13.87
CA TYR A 521 7.42 -16.71 -13.52
C TYR A 521 7.30 -18.06 -14.23
N GLU A 522 8.17 -18.36 -15.21
CA GLU A 522 8.16 -19.61 -15.97
C GLU A 522 8.71 -20.82 -15.18
N GLY A 523 9.07 -20.65 -13.90
CA GLY A 523 9.54 -21.72 -13.03
C GLY A 523 8.49 -22.80 -12.73
N ASN A 524 7.21 -22.53 -12.99
CA ASN A 524 6.11 -23.48 -12.81
C ASN A 524 5.18 -23.54 -14.04
N ALA A 525 4.27 -24.52 -14.06
CA ALA A 525 3.37 -24.76 -15.20
C ALA A 525 2.42 -23.57 -15.47
N ASP A 526 1.93 -22.93 -14.41
CA ASP A 526 0.98 -21.81 -14.52
C ASP A 526 1.62 -20.60 -15.20
N GLY A 527 2.84 -20.22 -14.80
CA GLY A 527 3.54 -19.11 -15.42
C GLY A 527 3.90 -19.39 -16.88
N LYS A 528 4.31 -20.62 -17.23
CA LYS A 528 4.57 -21.01 -18.63
C LYS A 528 3.34 -20.86 -19.53
N ALA A 529 2.16 -21.19 -19.02
CA ALA A 529 0.92 -21.06 -19.78
C ALA A 529 0.57 -19.60 -20.14
N LEU A 530 1.06 -18.63 -19.35
CA LEU A 530 0.74 -17.21 -19.53
C LEU A 530 1.63 -16.50 -20.56
N VAL A 531 2.74 -17.10 -21.01
CA VAL A 531 3.66 -16.46 -21.97
C VAL A 531 2.94 -16.05 -23.27
N ALA A 532 1.98 -16.85 -23.73
CA ALA A 532 1.20 -16.55 -24.93
C ALA A 532 0.24 -15.34 -24.77
N ALA A 533 -0.06 -14.94 -23.54
CA ALA A 533 -0.88 -13.76 -23.26
C ALA A 533 -0.05 -12.46 -23.12
N GLY A 534 1.28 -12.59 -23.12
CA GLY A 534 2.21 -11.47 -23.19
C GLY A 534 2.38 -10.92 -24.61
N PRO A 535 3.22 -9.88 -24.78
CA PRO A 535 3.47 -9.30 -26.08
C PRO A 535 4.25 -10.25 -27.01
N GLN A 536 3.82 -10.29 -28.27
CA GLN A 536 4.36 -11.13 -29.34
C GLN A 536 5.16 -10.26 -30.32
N LEU A 537 6.43 -10.63 -30.56
CA LEU A 537 7.39 -9.90 -31.41
C LEU A 537 7.59 -10.56 -32.77
#